data_AF-A0A3A1XE50-F1
#
_entry.id   AF-A0A3A1XE50-F1
#
_cell.length_a   1.000
_cell.length_b   1.000
_cell.length_c   1.000
_cell.angle_alpha   90.00
_cell.angle_beta   90.00
_cell.angle_gamma   90.00
#
_symmetry.space_group_name_H-M   'P 1'
#
loop_
_entity.id
_entity.type
_entity.pdbx_description
1 polymer ?
#
loop_
_entity_poly.entity_id
_entity_poly.type
_entity_poly.pdbx_seq_one_letter_code
_entity_poly.pdbx_strand_id
1 'polypeptide(L)' 'FFRETKTKVASRKQEGCAVVEMECSALAACAQMRGIVWGEILYTADTLHDVENYDERNWGGDSKAYALELCIEAALRI' A
#
# COMPACT_ATOMS: atom_id res chain seq x y z
N PHE A 1 -17.49 -8.31 9.99
CA PHE A 1 -17.77 -6.99 9.37
C PHE A 1 -16.55 -6.60 8.56
N PHE A 2 -16.67 -6.30 7.27
CA PHE A 2 -15.55 -5.81 6.47
C PHE A 2 -15.36 -4.31 6.72
N ARG A 3 -14.11 -3.88 6.96
CA ARG A 3 -13.80 -2.47 7.22
C ARG A 3 -14.01 -1.62 5.96
N GLU A 4 -13.74 -2.20 4.80
CA GLU A 4 -13.88 -1.64 3.46
C GLU A 4 -15.19 -2.15 2.84
N THR A 5 -16.14 -1.25 2.62
CA THR A 5 -17.43 -1.56 1.98
C THR A 5 -17.46 -0.99 0.57
N LYS A 6 -18.37 -1.49 -0.29
CA LYS A 6 -18.51 -1.01 -1.68
C LYS A 6 -18.62 0.52 -1.77
N THR A 7 -19.43 1.12 -0.90
CA THR A 7 -19.61 2.58 -0.82
C THR A 7 -18.32 3.30 -0.44
N LYS A 8 -17.56 2.79 0.55
CA LYS A 8 -16.28 3.39 0.95
C LYS A 8 -15.25 3.30 -0.18
N VAL A 9 -15.13 2.13 -0.81
CA VAL A 9 -14.19 1.93 -1.93
C VAL A 9 -14.52 2.87 -3.08
N ALA A 10 -15.79 3.00 -3.46
CA ALA A 10 -16.22 3.93 -4.50
C ALA A 10 -15.88 5.39 -4.16
N SER A 11 -16.12 5.83 -2.92
CA SER A 11 -15.75 7.18 -2.45
C SER A 11 -14.24 7.42 -2.57
N ARG A 12 -13.41 6.51 -2.06
CA ARG A 12 -11.95 6.65 -2.10
C ARG A 12 -11.40 6.68 -3.53
N LYS A 13 -11.99 5.93 -4.45
CA LYS A 13 -11.62 6.01 -5.87
C LYS A 13 -11.94 7.37 -6.48
N GLN A 14 -13.05 8.02 -6.10
CA GLN A 14 -13.37 9.39 -6.56
C GLN A 14 -12.41 10.43 -6.00
N GLU A 15 -11.84 10.18 -4.81
CA GLU A 15 -10.77 10.99 -4.21
C GLU A 15 -9.40 10.76 -4.89
N GLY A 16 -9.30 9.83 -5.84
CA GLY A 16 -8.06 9.49 -6.54
C GLY A 16 -7.21 8.43 -5.84
N CYS A 17 -7.70 7.78 -4.78
CA CYS A 17 -6.99 6.70 -4.11
C CYS A 17 -6.95 5.44 -4.99
N ALA A 18 -5.76 4.89 -5.20
CA ALA A 18 -5.54 3.66 -5.96
C ALA A 18 -5.42 2.41 -5.08
N VAL A 19 -4.95 2.58 -3.84
CA VAL A 19 -4.65 1.49 -2.89
C VAL A 19 -5.08 1.87 -1.48
N VAL A 20 -5.21 0.87 -0.62
CA VAL A 20 -5.40 1.01 0.83
C VAL A 20 -4.26 0.27 1.54
N GLU A 21 -3.73 0.89 2.58
CA GLU A 21 -2.69 0.36 3.47
C GLU A 21 -2.93 0.92 4.88
N MET A 22 -2.13 0.55 5.89
CA MET A 22 -2.43 0.88 7.29
C MET A 22 -1.28 1.52 8.09
N GLU A 23 -0.15 1.84 7.47
CA GLU A 23 1.10 2.21 8.11
C GLU A 23 1.66 3.58 7.63
N CYS A 24 1.54 3.89 6.35
CA CYS A 24 2.14 5.02 5.63
C CYS A 24 1.95 6.35 6.35
N SER A 25 0.72 6.67 6.75
CA SER A 25 0.42 7.96 7.37
C SER A 25 1.19 8.20 8.67
N ALA A 26 1.36 7.16 9.50
CA ALA A 26 2.08 7.27 10.75
C ALA A 26 3.60 7.33 10.53
N LEU A 27 4.12 6.53 9.59
CA LEU A 27 5.54 6.50 9.27
C LEU A 27 6.00 7.81 8.61
N ALA A 28 5.24 8.33 7.64
CA ALA A 28 5.49 9.62 7.00
C ALA A 28 5.52 10.77 8.02
N ALA A 29 4.52 10.82 8.93
CA ALA A 29 4.48 11.83 9.99
C ALA A 29 5.68 11.71 10.95
N CYS A 30 6.05 10.49 11.34
CA CYS A 30 7.22 10.25 12.18
C CYS A 30 8.52 10.69 11.50
N ALA A 31 8.67 10.41 10.20
CA ALA A 31 9.84 10.79 9.43
C ALA A 31 9.97 12.31 9.30
N GLN A 32 8.85 12.99 9.00
CA GLN A 32 8.78 14.44 8.96
C GLN A 32 9.15 15.07 10.32
N MET A 33 8.60 14.55 11.42
CA MET A 33 8.90 15.00 12.78
C MET A 33 10.40 14.84 13.12
N ARG A 34 11.02 13.75 12.66
CA ARG A 34 12.43 13.45 12.93
C ARG A 34 13.41 14.09 11.94
N GLY A 35 12.92 14.72 10.87
CA GLY A 35 13.76 15.30 9.83
C GLY A 35 14.58 14.27 9.06
N ILE A 36 14.07 13.06 8.87
CA ILE A 36 14.75 11.98 8.14
C ILE A 36 14.12 11.76 6.77
N VAL A 37 14.93 11.30 5.81
CA VAL A 37 14.44 10.85 4.51
C VAL A 37 13.69 9.54 4.70
N TRP A 38 12.50 9.44 4.10
CA TRP A 38 11.65 8.27 4.18
C TRP A 38 10.90 8.08 2.86
N GLY A 39 10.66 6.82 2.52
CA GLY A 39 9.85 6.40 1.39
C GLY A 39 9.30 5.01 1.63
N GLU A 40 8.23 4.69 0.90
CA GLU A 40 7.53 3.42 0.99
C GLU A 40 7.17 2.92 -0.40
N ILE A 41 7.42 1.63 -0.63
CA ILE A 41 7.00 0.92 -1.84
C ILE A 41 5.89 -0.03 -1.44
N LEU A 42 4.74 0.13 -2.09
CA LEU A 42 3.59 -0.74 -1.90
C LEU A 42 3.51 -1.78 -3.02
N TYR A 43 3.20 -3.01 -2.66
CA TYR A 43 2.70 -4.04 -3.56
C TYR A 43 1.31 -4.47 -3.08
N THR A 44 0.46 -4.88 -4.01
CA THR A 44 -0.91 -5.30 -3.64
C THR A 44 -0.91 -6.75 -3.19
N ALA A 45 -1.27 -6.99 -1.94
CA ALA A 45 -1.49 -8.34 -1.43
C ALA A 45 -2.80 -8.93 -1.91
N ASP A 46 -3.81 -8.12 -2.23
CA ASP A 46 -5.13 -8.54 -2.72
C ASP A 46 -5.76 -7.46 -3.62
N THR A 47 -7.05 -7.59 -3.94
CA THR A 47 -7.81 -6.53 -4.61
C THR A 47 -9.24 -6.37 -4.13
N LEU A 48 -9.65 -5.11 -3.98
CA LEU A 48 -11.03 -4.69 -3.73
C LEU A 48 -11.73 -4.22 -5.01
N HIS A 49 -11.13 -4.47 -6.19
CA HIS A 49 -11.68 -4.02 -7.47
C HIS A 49 -13.03 -4.67 -7.78
N ASP A 50 -13.10 -5.99 -7.63
CA ASP A 50 -14.32 -6.79 -7.74
C ASP A 50 -14.60 -7.45 -6.39
N VAL A 51 -15.61 -6.92 -5.70
CA VAL A 51 -16.05 -7.37 -4.38
C VAL A 51 -16.84 -8.67 -4.43
N GLU A 52 -17.37 -9.05 -5.59
CA GLU A 52 -18.04 -10.35 -5.76
C GLU A 52 -17.03 -11.46 -6.07
N ASN A 53 -15.92 -11.11 -6.72
CA ASN A 53 -14.83 -12.02 -7.08
C ASN A 53 -13.52 -11.56 -6.44
N TYR A 54 -13.46 -11.66 -5.10
CA TYR A 54 -12.25 -11.33 -4.37
C TYR A 54 -11.06 -12.16 -4.86
N ASP A 55 -10.00 -11.46 -5.25
CA ASP A 55 -8.74 -12.06 -5.66
C ASP A 55 -7.68 -11.70 -4.61
N GLU A 56 -7.24 -12.72 -3.88
CA GLU A 56 -6.24 -12.62 -2.83
C GLU A 56 -4.82 -12.52 -3.35
N ARG A 57 -4.58 -12.48 -4.67
CA ARG A 57 -3.27 -12.26 -5.33
C ARG A 57 -2.08 -12.96 -4.66
N ASN A 58 -2.28 -14.21 -4.19
CA ASN A 58 -1.28 -14.97 -3.44
C ASN A 58 -0.69 -14.19 -2.24
N TRP A 59 -1.47 -13.29 -1.65
CA TRP A 59 -1.08 -12.37 -0.59
C TRP A 59 0.21 -11.59 -0.91
N GLY A 60 0.40 -11.28 -2.20
CA GLY A 60 1.57 -10.61 -2.75
C GLY A 60 2.86 -11.43 -2.66
N GLY A 61 2.78 -12.75 -2.46
CA GLY A 61 3.92 -13.65 -2.32
C GLY A 61 4.96 -13.47 -3.42
N ASP A 62 4.51 -13.35 -4.67
CA ASP A 62 5.37 -13.19 -5.84
C ASP A 62 5.98 -11.77 -5.97
N SER A 63 5.47 -10.80 -5.20
CA SER A 63 5.93 -9.40 -5.24
C SER A 63 6.88 -9.04 -4.09
N LYS A 64 6.83 -9.76 -2.98
CA LYS A 64 7.60 -9.44 -1.75
C LYS A 64 9.11 -9.34 -1.99
N ALA A 65 9.69 -10.31 -2.69
CA ALA A 65 11.12 -10.33 -2.97
C ALA A 65 11.55 -9.15 -3.83
N TYR A 66 10.81 -8.87 -4.92
CA TYR A 66 11.08 -7.73 -5.80
C TYR A 66 10.88 -6.39 -5.09
N ALA A 67 9.83 -6.25 -4.27
CA ALA A 67 9.60 -5.02 -3.51
C ALA A 67 10.75 -4.75 -2.52
N LEU A 68 11.26 -5.80 -1.86
CA LEU A 68 12.43 -5.69 -0.97
C LEU A 68 13.69 -5.28 -1.75
N GLU A 69 13.95 -5.91 -2.89
CA GLU A 69 15.08 -5.57 -3.76
C GLU A 69 15.02 -4.10 -4.17
N LEU A 70 13.87 -3.63 -4.66
CA LEU A 70 13.66 -2.22 -5.02
C LEU A 70 13.84 -1.27 -3.83
N CYS A 71 13.38 -1.65 -2.63
CA CYS A 71 13.59 -0.85 -1.42
C CYS A 71 15.08 -0.74 -1.06
N ILE A 72 15.84 -1.83 -1.11
CA ILE A 72 17.28 -1.83 -0.85
C ILE A 72 17.99 -0.97 -1.90
N GLU A 73 17.64 -1.17 -3.16
CA GLU A 73 18.17 -0.41 -4.28
C GLU A 73 17.90 1.10 -4.17
N ALA A 74 16.71 1.50 -3.74
CA ALA A 74 16.36 2.89 -3.49
C ALA A 74 17.17 3.44 -2.30
N ALA A 75 17.29 2.67 -1.22
CA ALA A 75 18.04 3.05 -0.02
C ALA A 75 19.54 3.23 -0.28
N LEU A 76 20.13 2.51 -1.25
CA LEU A 76 21.53 2.67 -1.65
C LEU A 76 21.78 3.93 -2.52
N ARG A 77 20.74 4.60 -3.00
CA ARG A 77 20.83 5.74 -3.93
C ARG A 77 20.40 7.08 -3.32
N ILE A 78 20.07 7.11 -2.04
CA ILE A 78 19.73 8.29 -1.23
C ILE A 78 20.88 8.68 -0.31
#